data_AF-A0A9D7MJJ8-F1
#
_entry.id   AF-A0A9D7MJJ8-F1
#
_cell.length_a   1.000
_cell.length_b   1.000
_cell.length_c   1.000
_cell.angle_alpha   90.00
_cell.angle_beta   90.00
_cell.angle_gamma   90.00
#
_symmetry.space_group_name_H-M   'P 1'
#
loop_
_entity.id
_entity.type
_entity.pdbx_description
1 polymer ?
#
loop_
_entity_poly.entity_id
_entity_poly.type
_entity_poly.pdbx_seq_one_letter_code
_entity_poly.pdbx_strand_id
1 'polypeptide(L)'
;MDFTLERGEKIAFIGKNGEGKTTLAKIIAGVEPPTAGEVQLGHAVAVGYYAQQQADMMGGHNTIYEVMQEAAPPSMRPHSVAPGAFLFRGNDINKRVGVLSGGEKSRLALA
;
A
#
# COMPACT_ATOMS: atom_id res chain seq x y z
N MET A 1 12.19 -6.35 22.37
CA MET A 1 10.74 -6.54 22.15
C MET A 1 10.66 -7.65 21.15
N ASP A 2 9.95 -8.72 21.48
CA ASP A 2 9.82 -9.88 20.61
C ASP A 2 8.33 -10.03 20.28
N PHE A 3 8.04 -10.15 18.99
CA PHE A 3 6.68 -10.29 18.48
C PHE A 3 6.74 -11.10 17.18
N THR A 4 5.75 -11.97 16.98
CA THR A 4 5.61 -12.81 15.80
C THR A 4 4.22 -12.61 15.23
N LEU A 5 4.12 -12.44 13.91
CA LEU A 5 2.86 -12.36 13.19
C LEU A 5 2.75 -13.58 12.28
N GLU A 6 1.67 -14.34 12.45
CA GLU A 6 1.36 -15.49 11.63
C GLU A 6 0.40 -15.18 10.49
N ARG A 7 0.34 -16.09 9.51
CA ARG A 7 -0.54 -15.93 8.35
C ARG A 7 -2.00 -15.90 8.80
N GLY A 8 -2.71 -14.85 8.37
CA GLY A 8 -4.15 -14.68 8.64
C GLY A 8 -4.44 -13.84 9.87
N GLU A 9 -3.42 -13.55 10.69
CA GLU A 9 -3.56 -12.63 11.81
C GLU A 9 -3.71 -11.18 11.33
N LYS A 10 -4.47 -10.41 12.12
CA LYS A 10 -4.66 -8.98 11.92
C LYS A 10 -4.29 -8.29 13.22
N ILE A 11 -3.33 -7.39 13.15
CA ILE A 11 -2.83 -6.65 14.31
C ILE A 11 -3.08 -5.16 14.16
N ALA A 12 -3.33 -4.49 15.28
CA ALA A 12 -3.43 -3.05 15.36
C ALA A 12 -2.54 -2.56 16.51
N PHE A 13 -1.62 -1.63 16.21
CA PHE A 13 -0.85 -0.96 17.26
C PHE A 13 -1.67 0.20 17.82
N ILE A 14 -1.95 0.18 19.13
CA ILE A 14 -2.74 1.19 19.83
C ILE A 14 -1.86 1.91 20.84
N GLY A 15 -2.01 3.23 20.94
CA GLY A 15 -1.25 4.06 21.88
C GLY A 15 -1.35 5.55 21.54
N LYS A 16 -0.79 6.43 22.36
CA LYS A 16 -0.81 7.88 22.13
C LYS A 16 0.11 8.29 20.96
N ASN A 17 -0.16 9.44 20.36
CA ASN A 17 0.72 9.99 19.33
C ASN A 17 2.15 10.17 19.89
N GLY A 18 3.16 9.78 19.12
CA GLY A 18 4.57 9.86 19.54
C GLY A 18 5.14 8.60 20.20
N GLU A 19 4.34 7.59 20.53
CA GLU A 19 4.83 6.34 21.15
C GLU A 19 5.51 5.34 20.17
N GLY A 20 5.88 5.81 18.97
CA GLY A 20 6.68 4.99 18.04
C GLY A 20 5.90 3.99 17.17
N LYS A 21 4.56 4.01 17.15
CA LYS A 21 3.75 3.11 16.30
C LYS A 21 4.12 3.16 14.81
N THR A 22 4.22 4.37 14.26
CA THR A 22 4.60 4.55 12.86
C THR A 22 6.03 4.11 12.60
N THR A 23 6.93 4.37 13.54
CA THR A 23 8.33 3.91 13.48
C THR A 23 8.40 2.38 13.48
N LEU A 24 7.67 1.71 14.37
CA LEU A 24 7.59 0.25 14.41
C LEU A 24 7.03 -0.33 13.10
N ALA A 25 5.96 0.26 12.57
CA ALA A 25 5.40 -0.16 11.29
C ALA A 25 6.40 0.00 10.12
N LYS A 26 7.17 1.10 10.09
CA LYS A 26 8.24 1.31 9.10
C LYS A 26 9.38 0.31 9.23
N ILE A 27 9.77 -0.04 10.46
CA ILE A 27 10.81 -1.04 10.72
C ILE A 27 10.37 -2.43 10.24
N ILE A 28 9.14 -2.85 10.60
CA ILE A 28 8.57 -4.11 10.12
C ILE A 28 8.48 -4.13 8.59
N ALA A 29 8.14 -2.99 7.99
CA ALA A 29 8.08 -2.83 6.55
C ALA A 29 9.45 -2.77 5.84
N GLY A 30 10.56 -2.70 6.58
CA GLY A 30 11.90 -2.51 6.02
C GLY A 30 12.18 -1.11 5.46
N VAL A 31 11.31 -0.13 5.74
CA VAL A 31 11.48 1.27 5.32
C VAL A 31 12.53 1.99 6.18
N GLU A 32 12.67 1.58 7.43
CA GLU A 32 13.63 2.12 8.40
C GLU A 32 14.37 0.95 9.06
N PRO A 33 15.70 0.99 9.23
CA PRO A 33 16.42 -0.09 9.88
C PRO A 33 16.16 -0.10 11.40
N PRO A 34 16.12 -1.27 12.06
CA PRO A 34 16.09 -1.32 13.51
C PRO A 34 17.41 -0.81 14.09
N THR A 35 17.36 -0.08 15.20
CA THR A 35 18.57 0.35 15.93
C THR A 35 19.36 -0.84 16.48
N ALA A 36 18.66 -1.91 16.86
CA ALA A 36 19.24 -3.16 17.33
C ALA A 36 18.25 -4.31 17.12
N GLY A 37 18.76 -5.55 17.06
CA GLY A 37 17.97 -6.73 16.72
C GLY A 37 17.71 -6.84 15.22
N GLU A 38 16.70 -7.63 14.84
CA GLU A 38 16.38 -7.90 13.45
C GLU A 38 14.89 -8.13 13.22
N VAL A 39 14.47 -8.00 11.96
CA VAL A 39 13.15 -8.38 11.48
C VAL A 39 13.34 -9.56 10.53
N GLN A 40 12.77 -10.71 10.89
CA GLN A 40 12.82 -11.91 10.05
C GLN A 40 11.50 -12.08 9.29
N LEU A 41 11.58 -12.19 7.97
CA LEU A 41 10.43 -12.48 7.12
C LEU A 41 10.33 -14.00 6.87
N GLY A 42 9.10 -14.52 6.88
CA GLY A 42 8.84 -15.91 6.52
C GLY A 42 9.09 -16.22 5.04
N HIS A 43 9.07 -17.50 4.69
CA HIS A 43 9.25 -17.94 3.31
C HIS A 43 8.18 -17.36 2.37
N ALA A 44 8.61 -16.80 1.24
CA ALA A 44 7.76 -16.20 0.22
C ALA A 44 6.79 -15.11 0.74
N VAL A 45 7.20 -14.36 1.77
CA VAL A 45 6.47 -13.17 2.25
C VAL A 45 6.84 -11.97 1.38
N ALA A 46 5.84 -11.37 0.75
CA ALA A 46 5.96 -10.06 0.11
C ALA A 46 5.40 -9.00 1.06
N VAL A 47 6.20 -7.97 1.36
CA VAL A 47 5.83 -6.89 2.27
C VAL A 47 5.31 -5.71 1.46
N GLY A 48 4.09 -5.28 1.75
CA GLY A 48 3.52 -4.03 1.25
C GLY A 48 3.40 -3.01 2.37
N TYR A 49 3.84 -1.77 2.13
CA TYR A 49 3.72 -0.68 3.09
C TYR A 49 2.95 0.47 2.47
N TYR A 50 1.91 0.90 3.18
CA TYR A 50 1.05 2.00 2.76
C TYR A 50 1.14 3.14 3.78
N ALA A 51 1.68 4.28 3.36
CA ALA A 51 1.72 5.50 4.17
C ALA A 51 0.77 6.56 3.59
N GLN A 52 0.04 7.24 4.47
CA GLN A 52 -0.92 8.28 4.09
C GLN A 52 -0.30 9.39 3.22
N GLN A 53 0.94 9.80 3.50
CA GLN A 53 1.65 10.80 2.70
C GLN A 53 1.96 10.33 1.26
N GLN A 54 2.15 9.02 1.04
CA GLN A 54 2.39 8.45 -0.29
C GLN A 54 1.14 8.50 -1.17
N ALA A 55 -0.05 8.29 -0.59
CA ALA A 55 -1.30 8.45 -1.34
C ALA A 55 -1.55 9.90 -1.77
N ASP A 56 -1.23 10.85 -0.91
CA ASP A 56 -1.40 12.27 -1.23
C ASP A 56 -0.46 12.72 -2.35
N MET A 57 0.72 12.09 -2.45
CA MET A 57 1.69 12.28 -3.54
C MET A 57 1.28 11.64 -4.86
N MET A 58 0.21 10.82 -4.89
CA MET A 58 -0.37 10.37 -6.15
C MET A 58 -1.04 11.56 -6.84
N GLY A 59 -0.36 12.06 -7.86
CA GLY A 59 -0.76 13.17 -8.69
C GLY A 59 -0.15 13.00 -10.07
N GLY A 60 -0.86 13.47 -11.09
CA GLY A 60 -0.38 13.33 -12.45
C GLY A 60 -1.50 13.38 -13.47
N HIS A 61 -1.08 13.37 -14.73
CA HIS A 61 -1.97 13.36 -15.89
C HIS A 61 -2.51 11.96 -16.22
N ASN A 62 -1.91 10.92 -15.63
CA ASN A 62 -2.30 9.53 -15.84
C ASN A 62 -3.69 9.25 -15.26
N THR A 63 -4.39 8.35 -15.92
CA THR A 63 -5.68 7.81 -15.47
C THR A 63 -5.51 6.71 -14.45
N ILE A 64 -6.56 6.38 -13.70
CA ILE A 64 -6.58 5.22 -12.80
C ILE A 64 -6.16 3.95 -13.54
N TYR A 65 -6.70 3.75 -14.75
CA TYR A 65 -6.42 2.57 -15.57
C TYR A 65 -4.93 2.44 -15.93
N GLU A 66 -4.29 3.55 -16.31
CA GLU A 66 -2.86 3.57 -16.65
C GLU A 66 -1.99 3.23 -15.43
N VAL A 67 -2.27 3.84 -14.28
CA VAL A 67 -1.54 3.55 -13.03
C VAL A 67 -1.66 2.08 -12.63
N MET A 68 -2.87 1.52 -12.70
CA MET A 68 -3.08 0.10 -12.36
C MET A 68 -2.38 -0.85 -13.35
N GLN A 69 -2.32 -0.50 -14.63
CA GLN A 69 -1.57 -1.29 -15.61
C GLN A 69 -0.06 -1.20 -15.41
N GLU A 70 0.47 -0.05 -15.03
CA GLU A 70 1.90 0.14 -14.73
C GLU A 70 2.34 -0.60 -13.46
N ALA A 71 1.45 -0.68 -12.45
CA ALA A 71 1.71 -1.43 -11.22
C ALA A 71 1.75 -2.95 -11.44
N ALA A 72 1.06 -3.46 -12.47
CA ALA A 72 1.04 -4.88 -12.78
C ALA A 72 2.34 -5.36 -13.46
N PRO A 73 2.82 -6.59 -13.16
CA PRO A 73 3.93 -7.20 -13.87
C PRO A 73 3.71 -7.18 -15.40
N PRO A 74 4.75 -6.98 -16.22
CA PRO A 74 4.63 -6.95 -17.68
C PRO A 74 3.87 -8.15 -18.28
N SER A 75 4.04 -9.33 -17.67
CA SER A 75 3.38 -10.58 -18.06
C SER A 75 1.88 -10.62 -17.75
N MET A 76 1.39 -9.76 -16.87
CA MET A 76 -0.01 -9.71 -16.42
C MET A 76 -0.76 -8.46 -16.88
N ARG A 77 -0.10 -7.48 -17.52
CA ARG A 77 -0.77 -6.22 -17.94
C ARG A 77 -2.06 -6.41 -18.74
N PRO A 78 -2.17 -7.32 -19.73
CA PRO A 78 -3.44 -7.50 -20.45
C PRO A 78 -4.52 -8.23 -19.64
N HIS A 79 -4.20 -8.75 -18.45
CA HIS A 79 -5.10 -9.54 -17.57
C HIS A 79 -5.07 -9.01 -16.12
N SER A 80 -4.63 -7.76 -15.92
CA SER A 80 -4.33 -7.20 -14.61
C SER A 80 -5.58 -7.00 -13.76
N VAL A 81 -5.38 -6.84 -12.46
CA VAL A 81 -6.42 -6.79 -11.43
C VAL A 81 -7.57 -5.89 -11.87
N ALA A 82 -8.79 -6.44 -11.92
CA ALA A 82 -9.95 -5.70 -12.36
C ALA A 82 -10.12 -4.45 -11.48
N PRO A 83 -10.19 -3.23 -12.05
CA PRO A 83 -10.43 -2.00 -11.30
C PRO A 83 -11.63 -2.06 -10.35
N GLY A 84 -12.59 -2.94 -10.67
CA GLY A 84 -13.74 -3.25 -9.81
C GLY A 84 -13.41 -3.84 -8.44
N ALA A 85 -12.28 -4.52 -8.27
CA ALA A 85 -11.82 -5.03 -6.97
C ALA A 85 -11.49 -3.90 -5.99
N PHE A 86 -11.07 -2.74 -6.51
CA PHE A 86 -10.79 -1.52 -5.75
C PHE A 86 -11.92 -0.48 -5.85
N LEU A 87 -13.11 -0.94 -6.29
CA LEU A 87 -14.33 -0.16 -6.43
C LEU A 87 -14.27 0.95 -7.49
N PHE A 88 -13.36 0.85 -8.47
CA PHE A 88 -13.38 1.71 -9.65
C PHE A 88 -14.23 1.07 -10.75
N ARG A 89 -15.24 1.79 -11.26
CA ARG A 89 -16.20 1.25 -12.25
C ARG A 89 -16.52 2.26 -13.34
N GLY A 90 -16.91 1.75 -14.51
CA GLY A 90 -17.37 2.58 -15.62
C GLY A 90 -16.38 3.69 -15.96
N ASN A 91 -16.84 4.94 -15.96
CA ASN A 91 -16.01 6.10 -16.28
C ASN A 91 -14.95 6.44 -15.23
N ASP A 92 -15.03 5.87 -14.02
CA ASP A 92 -14.06 6.17 -12.96
C ASP A 92 -12.64 5.75 -13.35
N ILE A 93 -12.48 4.67 -14.13
CA ILE A 93 -11.16 4.17 -14.55
C ILE A 93 -10.42 5.18 -15.44
N ASN A 94 -11.15 6.06 -16.12
CA ASN A 94 -10.61 7.09 -17.01
C ASN A 94 -10.36 8.42 -16.29
N LYS A 95 -10.74 8.55 -15.00
CA LYS A 95 -10.44 9.75 -14.22
C LYS A 95 -8.93 9.87 -14.03
N ARG A 96 -8.43 11.11 -14.12
CA ARG A 96 -7.03 11.42 -13.82
C ARG A 96 -6.78 11.34 -12.33
N VAL A 97 -5.61 10.83 -11.94
CA VAL A 97 -5.20 10.72 -10.53
C VAL A 97 -5.24 12.08 -9.81
N GLY A 98 -4.90 13.15 -10.52
CA GLY A 98 -4.90 14.51 -9.96
C GLY A 98 -6.28 15.03 -9.50
N VAL A 99 -7.40 14.45 -9.95
CA VAL A 99 -8.75 14.88 -9.56
C VAL A 99 -9.40 13.96 -8.51
N LEU A 100 -8.69 12.92 -8.06
CA LEU A 100 -9.21 11.97 -7.10
C LEU A 100 -9.28 12.58 -5.70
N SER A 101 -10.37 12.27 -4.99
CA SER A 101 -10.48 12.50 -3.54
C SER A 101 -9.42 11.69 -2.77
N GLY A 102 -9.08 12.09 -1.54
CA GLY A 102 -8.13 11.34 -0.71
C GLY A 102 -8.54 9.87 -0.48
N GLY A 103 -9.86 9.60 -0.39
CA GLY A 103 -10.38 8.23 -0.30
C GLY A 103 -10.23 7.42 -1.58
N GLU A 104 -10.40 8.05 -2.75
CA GLU A 104 -10.12 7.40 -4.04
C GLU A 104 -8.62 7.15 -4.24
N LYS A 105 -7.76 8.12 -3.89
CA LYS A 105 -6.30 7.94 -3.90
C LYS A 105 -5.87 6.80 -2.98
N SER A 106 -6.48 6.69 -1.80
CA SER A 106 -6.19 5.61 -0.86
C SER A 106 -6.55 4.23 -1.42
N ARG A 107 -7.67 4.10 -2.15
CA ARG A 107 -8.03 2.83 -2.80
C ARG A 107 -7.11 2.51 -3.99
N LEU A 108 -6.74 3.51 -4.79
CA LEU A 108 -5.79 3.33 -5.89
C LEU A 108 -4.41 2.92 -5.40
N ALA A 109 -3.98 3.43 -4.25
CA ALA A 109 -2.69 3.10 -3.68
C ALA A 109 -2.58 1.66 -3.12
N LEU A 110 -3.73 1.03 -2.87
CA LEU A 110 -3.82 -0.36 -2.47
C LEU A 110 -3.95 -1.31 -3.67
N ALA A 111 -4.07 -0.75 -4.89
CA ALA A 111 -4.44 -1.45 -6.11
C ALA A 111 -3.31 -2.20 -6.81
#